data_AF-A0A920SDC2-F1
#
_entry.id   AF-A0A920SDC2-F1
#
_cell.length_a   1.000
_cell.length_b   1.000
_cell.length_c   1.000
_cell.angle_alpha   90.00
_cell.angle_beta   90.00
_cell.angle_gamma   90.00
#
_symmetry.space_group_name_H-M   'P 1'
#
loop_
_entity.id
_entity.type
_entity.pdbx_description
1 polymer ?
#
loop_
_entity_poly.entity_id
_entity_poly.type
_entity_poly.pdbx_seq_one_letter_code
_entity_poly.pdbx_strand_id
1 'polypeptide(L)'
;MGRPLLTAEARDYFGLKPQLWEAVHTSLDSLREDFDIVVVEGAGSPAEINLKKNEIVNMRVALYAKRQSYFVVISTAAVCLPL
;
A
#
# COMPACT_ATOMS: atom_id res chain seq x y z
N MET A 1 3.74 -15.29 -7.90
CA MET A 1 2.26 -15.29 -7.75
C MET A 1 1.93 -15.22 -6.27
N GLY A 2 1.08 -14.28 -5.86
CA GLY A 2 0.65 -14.15 -4.47
C GLY A 2 -0.27 -15.30 -4.04
N ARG A 3 -0.20 -15.67 -2.76
CA ARG A 3 -1.12 -16.63 -2.12
C ARG A 3 -1.86 -15.91 -0.99
N PRO A 4 -3.15 -16.23 -0.74
CA PRO A 4 -3.86 -15.65 0.39
C PRO A 4 -3.11 -15.98 1.69
N LEU A 5 -2.86 -14.96 2.52
CA LEU A 5 -2.18 -15.15 3.80
C LEU A 5 -3.07 -15.90 4.80
N LEU A 6 -4.36 -15.54 4.83
CA LEU A 6 -5.36 -16.10 5.74
C LEU A 6 -6.79 -15.77 5.28
N THR A 7 -7.77 -16.40 5.93
CA THR A 7 -9.18 -15.99 5.91
C THR A 7 -9.52 -15.45 7.30
N ALA A 8 -10.14 -14.28 7.38
CA ALA A 8 -10.53 -13.65 8.64
C ALA A 8 -11.89 -12.97 8.51
N GLU A 9 -12.56 -12.78 9.64
CA GLU A 9 -13.77 -11.97 9.74
C GLU A 9 -13.44 -10.49 9.58
N ALA A 10 -14.39 -9.71 9.06
CA ALA A 10 -14.21 -8.27 8.86
C ALA A 10 -13.84 -7.52 10.16
N ARG A 11 -14.33 -8.01 11.31
CA ARG A 11 -14.04 -7.44 12.64
C ARG A 11 -12.56 -7.55 13.02
N ASP A 12 -11.87 -8.58 12.55
CA ASP A 12 -10.49 -8.88 12.92
C ASP A 12 -9.49 -8.09 12.07
N TYR A 13 -9.95 -7.54 10.94
CA TYR A 13 -9.12 -6.81 9.98
C TYR A 13 -8.23 -5.74 10.63
N PHE A 14 -8.77 -4.98 11.58
CA PHE A 14 -8.01 -3.91 12.25
C PHE A 14 -6.83 -4.44 13.06
N GLY A 15 -6.97 -5.60 13.71
CA GLY A 15 -5.90 -6.23 14.47
C GLY A 15 -4.82 -6.87 13.59
N LEU A 16 -5.19 -7.29 12.38
CA LEU A 16 -4.28 -7.91 11.41
C LEU A 16 -3.41 -6.89 10.65
N LYS A 17 -3.73 -5.59 10.71
CA LYS A 17 -3.04 -4.55 9.93
C LYS A 17 -1.52 -4.52 10.07
N PRO A 18 -0.91 -4.68 11.26
CA PRO A 18 0.55 -4.72 11.37
C PRO A 18 1.16 -5.87 10.56
N GLN A 19 0.56 -7.06 10.62
CA GLN A 19 1.01 -8.24 9.87
C GLN A 19 0.78 -8.07 8.36
N LEU A 20 -0.39 -7.54 7.97
CA LEU A 20 -0.67 -7.27 6.56
C LEU A 20 0.28 -6.20 6.00
N TRP A 21 0.60 -5.18 6.80
CA TRP A 21 1.56 -4.15 6.42
C TRP A 21 2.95 -4.72 6.16
N GLU A 22 3.42 -5.63 7.01
CA GLU A 22 4.70 -6.36 6.82
C GLU A 22 4.78 -6.98 5.42
N ALA A 23 3.77 -7.77 5.05
CA ALA A 23 3.70 -8.40 3.74
C ALA A 23 3.70 -7.39 2.58
N VAL A 24 3.01 -6.25 2.74
CA VAL A 24 2.97 -5.19 1.72
C VAL A 24 4.34 -4.58 1.52
N HIS A 25 5.00 -4.12 2.58
CA HIS A 25 6.26 -3.39 2.42
C HIS A 25 7.41 -4.33 2.02
N THR A 26 7.45 -5.58 2.51
CA THR A 26 8.41 -6.58 2.02
C THR A 26 8.25 -6.87 0.54
N SER A 27 7.01 -6.94 0.03
CA SER A 27 6.77 -7.14 -1.40
C SER A 27 7.23 -5.94 -2.23
N LEU A 28 7.02 -4.72 -1.72
CA LEU A 28 7.51 -3.50 -2.37
C LEU A 28 9.03 -3.43 -2.39
N ASP A 29 9.69 -3.77 -1.28
CA ASP A 29 11.16 -3.82 -1.20
C ASP A 29 11.74 -4.83 -2.19
N SER A 30 11.18 -6.05 -2.24
CA SER A 30 11.62 -7.09 -3.18
C SER A 30 11.43 -6.66 -4.64
N LEU A 31 10.32 -6.01 -5.00
CA LEU A 31 10.13 -5.49 -6.36
C LEU A 31 11.16 -4.42 -6.74
N ARG A 32 11.70 -3.67 -5.78
CA ARG A 32 12.74 -2.68 -6.07
C ARG A 32 14.12 -3.28 -6.30
N GLU A 33 14.36 -4.49 -5.83
CA GLU A 33 15.61 -5.19 -6.14
C GLU A 33 15.66 -5.59 -7.63
N ASP A 34 14.50 -5.84 -8.23
CA ASP A 34 14.37 -6.34 -9.60
C ASP A 34 13.98 -5.27 -10.63
N PHE A 35 13.37 -4.16 -10.21
CA PHE A 35 12.82 -3.15 -11.11
C PHE A 35 13.20 -1.71 -10.73
N ASP A 36 13.63 -0.93 -11.72
CA ASP A 36 13.96 0.50 -11.56
C ASP A 36 12.72 1.36 -11.24
N ILE A 37 11.56 0.96 -11.77
CA ILE A 37 10.29 1.66 -11.59
C ILE A 37 9.24 0.65 -11.13
N VAL A 38 8.69 0.90 -9.95
CA VAL A 38 7.55 0.16 -9.39
C VAL A 38 6.35 1.09 -9.35
N VAL A 39 5.27 0.70 -10.04
CA VAL A 39 3.99 1.41 -10.04
C VAL A 39 3.05 0.74 -9.05
N VAL A 40 2.56 1.49 -8.06
CA VAL A 40 1.62 0.96 -7.08
C VAL A 40 0.24 1.56 -7.28
N GLU A 41 -0.75 0.71 -7.58
CA GLU A 41 -2.16 1.10 -7.65
C GLU A 41 -2.83 1.01 -6.28
N GLY A 42 -3.41 2.12 -5.84
CA GLY A 42 -4.24 2.17 -4.64
C GLY A 42 -5.57 1.42 -4.79
N ALA A 43 -6.23 1.12 -3.67
CA ALA A 43 -7.53 0.46 -3.65
C ALA A 43 -8.58 1.31 -2.92
N GLY A 44 -9.84 1.21 -3.36
CA GLY A 44 -10.95 1.98 -2.81
C GLY A 44 -11.03 3.39 -3.38
N SER A 45 -11.86 4.23 -2.75
CA SER A 45 -12.13 5.60 -3.18
C SER A 45 -11.36 6.60 -2.30
N PRO A 46 -10.86 7.74 -2.83
CA PRO A 46 -10.08 8.70 -2.06
C PRO A 46 -10.99 9.48 -1.09
N ALA A 47 -12.31 9.40 -1.32
CA ALA A 47 -13.38 9.96 -0.53
C ALA A 47 -13.65 9.16 0.76
N GLU A 48 -13.02 7.99 0.93
CA GLU A 48 -13.06 7.20 2.16
C GLU A 48 -12.17 7.80 3.26
N ILE A 49 -12.35 9.10 3.53
CA ILE A 49 -11.60 9.88 4.52
C ILE A 49 -11.61 9.23 5.91
N ASN A 50 -12.67 8.48 6.22
CA ASN A 50 -12.86 7.75 7.46
C ASN A 50 -11.85 6.61 7.65
N LEU A 51 -11.18 6.17 6.57
CA LEU A 51 -10.20 5.09 6.59
C LEU A 51 -8.75 5.59 6.64
N LYS A 52 -8.49 6.90 6.44
CA LYS A 52 -7.13 7.48 6.37
C LYS A 52 -6.21 7.08 7.51
N LYS A 53 -6.72 7.06 8.75
CA LYS A 53 -5.89 6.77 9.93
C LYS A 53 -5.39 5.33 9.95
N ASN A 54 -6.10 4.42 9.28
CA ASN A 54 -5.90 2.98 9.42
C ASN A 54 -5.80 2.26 8.07
N GLU A 55 -5.60 2.95 6.96
CA GLU A 55 -5.47 2.31 5.64
C GLU A 55 -4.03 1.79 5.40
N ILE A 56 -3.87 0.81 4.53
CA ILE A 56 -2.58 0.15 4.21
C ILE A 56 -2.30 0.07 2.69
N VAL A 57 -3.08 0.76 1.87
CA VAL A 57 -3.10 0.62 0.40
C VAL A 57 -2.87 1.93 -0.36
N ASN A 58 -3.05 3.09 0.27
CA ASN A 58 -3.04 4.40 -0.36
C ASN A 58 -1.91 5.29 0.21
N MET A 59 -2.20 6.16 1.16
CA MET A 59 -1.26 7.14 1.72
C MET A 59 -0.14 6.47 2.52
N ARG A 60 -0.42 5.38 3.24
CA ARG A 60 0.61 4.65 3.98
C ARG A 60 1.68 4.09 3.05
N VAL A 61 1.24 3.52 1.92
CA VAL A 61 2.12 3.05 0.85
C VAL A 61 2.88 4.21 0.23
N ALA A 62 2.21 5.32 -0.09
CA ALA A 62 2.87 6.51 -0.63
C ALA A 62 3.93 7.10 0.31
N LEU A 63 3.68 7.13 1.62
CA LEU A 63 4.64 7.61 2.62
C LEU A 63 5.83 6.67 2.76
N TYR A 64 5.58 5.36 2.76
CA TYR A 64 6.65 4.36 2.73
C TYR A 64 7.50 4.51 1.47
N ALA A 65 6.82 4.68 0.34
CA ALA A 65 7.43 4.81 -0.96
C ALA A 65 8.28 6.08 -1.13
N LYS A 66 7.84 7.21 -0.56
CA LYS A 66 8.62 8.45 -0.58
C LYS A 66 10.03 8.31 -0.03
N ARG A 67 10.26 7.39 0.91
CA ARG A 67 11.59 7.18 1.49
C ARG A 67 12.56 6.48 0.55
N GLN A 68 12.07 5.97 -0.57
CA GLN A 68 12.73 4.94 -1.36
C GLN A 68 12.48 5.13 -2.88
N SER A 69 11.98 6.28 -3.34
CA SER A 69 11.81 6.62 -4.77
C SER A 69 10.95 5.64 -5.60
N TYR A 70 9.71 5.35 -5.18
CA TYR A 70 8.72 4.64 -6.02
C TYR A 70 7.78 5.63 -6.71
N PHE A 71 7.20 5.23 -7.86
CA PHE A 71 6.12 5.98 -8.51
C PHE A 71 4.77 5.40 -8.08
N VAL A 72 4.05 6.09 -7.18
CA VAL A 72 2.78 5.58 -6.65
C VAL A 72 1.62 6.23 -7.38
N VAL A 73 0.79 5.42 -8.04
CA VAL A 73 -0.43 5.86 -8.73
C VAL A 73 -1.63 5.38 -7.93
N ILE A 74 -2.03 6.16 -6.92
CA ILE A 74 -3.25 5.84 -6.18
C ILE A 74 -4.42 6.12 -7.12
N SER A 75 -5.13 5.08 -7.60
CA SER A 75 -6.12 5.10 -8.70
C SER A 75 -7.21 6.18 -8.58
N THR A 76 -7.34 6.79 -7.40
CA THR A 76 -8.30 7.86 -7.14
C THR A 76 -7.73 9.18 -6.62
N ALA A 77 -6.43 9.28 -6.37
CA ALA A 77 -5.78 10.58 -6.16
C ALA A 77 -4.39 10.50 -6.77
N ALA A 78 -4.20 11.14 -7.92
CA ALA A 78 -2.90 11.41 -8.49
C ALA A 78 -2.07 12.22 -7.48
N VAL A 79 -1.34 11.53 -6.61
CA VAL A 79 -0.31 12.12 -5.77
C VAL A 79 0.92 12.18 -6.66
N CYS A 80 0.94 13.18 -7.54
CA CYS A 80 2.13 13.58 -8.26
C CYS A 80 3.13 14.10 -7.22
N LEU A 81 4.19 13.34 -6.98
CA LEU A 81 5.30 13.77 -6.14
C LEU A 81 6.39 14.32 -7.05
N PRO A 82 6.95 15.50 -6.73
CA PRO A 82 8.00 16.06 -7.54
C PRO A 82 9.22 15.13 -7.47
N LEU A 83 9.79 14.87 -8.64
CA LEU A 83 11.10 14.29 -8.84
C LEU A 83 12.17 15.12 -8.11
#